data_AF-A0A3C1LGE1-F1
#
_entry.id   AF-A0A3C1LGE1-F1
#
_cell.length_a   1.000
_cell.length_b   1.000
_cell.length_c   1.000
_cell.angle_alpha   90.00
_cell.angle_beta   90.00
_cell.angle_gamma   90.00
#
_symmetry.space_group_name_H-M   'P 1'
#
loop_
_entity.id
_entity.type
_entity.pdbx_description
1 polymer ?
#
loop_
_entity_poly.entity_id
_entity_poly.type
_entity_poly.pdbx_seq_one_letter_code
_entity_poly.pdbx_strand_id
1 'polypeptide(L)'
;MAGVITCPNCNHQFAPTDAFKEEVQKELNAKAQEWQKKKEEEYRRKEQDLQLVISNTQKQLQEKDAEQAKQQRQLEQQFQQQLIAQQQQLKAEMEDQLRKSIAADFENQLKIAQQTATDTEEKLKEARRKELEFLQKEQALKNKEAELELQLQQRLLEETEKRAKEIRDIEAQRLQQKEQEFLLRLAEKEKQLEDQKKLAEEMRRKAEQGSMQLQGEIQELLLEDLLRNAFPVDIVAPVGKGVRGADCILTVRTPYGAEAGRIIFESKRTKDFGNDWIEKLKSDMRSQAADIAVIVTQAMPKDMERFGEKEGVYICNFNEVRSLVTVLRNAILKINDLKRSQENRGDKMTLLYDYLTSSEFGEQWKAIKEGFLAMRQSIITERA
;
A
#
# COMPACT_ATOMS: atom_id res chain seq x y z
N MET A 1 -88.38 -143.82 124.68
CA MET A 1 -88.34 -144.71 125.87
C MET A 1 -88.84 -143.93 127.07
N ALA A 2 -90.02 -144.28 127.58
CA ALA A 2 -90.74 -143.54 128.62
C ALA A 2 -90.16 -143.87 130.01
N GLY A 3 -89.62 -142.86 130.70
CA GLY A 3 -89.06 -143.00 132.04
C GLY A 3 -90.14 -142.88 133.11
N VAL A 4 -90.46 -143.98 133.78
CA VAL A 4 -91.49 -144.05 134.83
C VAL A 4 -91.06 -143.20 136.03
N ILE A 5 -91.95 -142.31 136.50
CA ILE A 5 -91.74 -141.39 137.64
C ILE A 5 -92.51 -141.92 138.84
N THR A 6 -91.88 -141.91 140.02
CA THR A 6 -92.40 -142.48 141.26
C THR A 6 -92.90 -141.37 142.18
N CYS A 7 -94.17 -141.45 142.61
CA CYS A 7 -94.77 -140.47 143.52
C CYS A 7 -94.29 -140.69 144.96
N PRO A 8 -93.69 -139.68 145.62
CA PRO A 8 -93.15 -139.82 146.98
C PRO A 8 -94.23 -140.00 148.07
N ASN A 9 -95.52 -139.75 147.78
CA ASN A 9 -96.58 -139.75 148.80
C ASN A 9 -97.37 -141.08 148.88
N CYS A 10 -97.45 -141.84 147.79
CA CYS A 10 -98.26 -143.07 147.73
C CYS A 10 -97.56 -144.24 147.01
N ASN A 11 -96.29 -144.08 146.65
CA ASN A 11 -95.44 -145.12 146.07
C ASN A 11 -95.96 -145.77 144.78
N HIS A 12 -96.82 -145.06 144.04
CA HIS A 12 -97.31 -145.49 142.73
C HIS A 12 -96.37 -145.00 141.61
N GLN A 13 -96.05 -145.87 140.66
CA GLN A 13 -95.14 -145.61 139.53
C GLN A 13 -95.94 -145.43 138.24
N PHE A 14 -95.75 -144.30 137.54
CA PHE A 14 -96.45 -143.99 136.28
C PHE A 14 -95.52 -143.37 135.22
N ALA A 15 -95.72 -143.73 133.94
CA ALA A 15 -94.93 -143.23 132.82
C ALA A 15 -95.44 -141.84 132.35
N PRO A 16 -94.55 -140.93 131.91
CA PRO A 16 -94.92 -139.55 131.61
C PRO A 16 -95.64 -139.51 130.26
N THR A 17 -96.89 -139.08 130.27
CA THR A 17 -97.73 -138.88 129.09
C THR A 17 -97.17 -137.77 128.21
N ASP A 18 -97.35 -137.90 126.89
CA ASP A 18 -96.81 -137.00 125.85
C ASP A 18 -97.12 -135.49 126.07
N ALA A 19 -98.10 -135.16 126.92
CA ALA A 19 -98.46 -133.79 127.31
C ALA A 19 -97.32 -132.98 127.97
N PHE A 20 -96.44 -133.59 128.79
CA PHE A 20 -95.41 -132.84 129.53
C PHE A 20 -94.22 -132.39 128.66
N LYS A 21 -93.94 -133.14 127.57
CA LYS A 21 -92.90 -132.77 126.59
C LYS A 21 -93.33 -131.61 125.71
N GLU A 22 -94.61 -131.56 125.37
CA GLU A 22 -95.18 -130.52 124.51
C GLU A 22 -95.18 -129.14 125.19
N GLU A 23 -95.33 -129.11 126.51
CA GLU A 23 -95.37 -127.88 127.30
C GLU A 23 -93.99 -127.22 127.46
N VAL A 24 -92.94 -128.02 127.74
CA VAL A 24 -91.55 -127.54 127.81
C VAL A 24 -91.04 -127.08 126.44
N GLN A 25 -91.41 -127.78 125.36
CA GLN A 25 -91.03 -127.40 124.00
C GLN A 25 -91.68 -126.07 123.59
N LYS A 26 -92.94 -125.82 124.01
CA LYS A 26 -93.63 -124.54 123.77
C LYS A 26 -92.98 -123.38 124.50
N GLU A 27 -92.59 -123.53 125.77
CA GLU A 27 -91.92 -122.46 126.53
C GLU A 27 -90.54 -122.11 125.96
N LEU A 28 -89.73 -123.09 125.56
CA LEU A 28 -88.43 -122.86 124.94
C LEU A 28 -88.55 -122.15 123.59
N ASN A 29 -89.51 -122.59 122.76
CA ASN A 29 -89.79 -121.93 121.48
C ASN A 29 -90.29 -120.49 121.67
N ALA A 30 -91.13 -120.23 122.69
CA ALA A 30 -91.60 -118.89 123.02
C ALA A 30 -90.44 -117.97 123.46
N LYS A 31 -89.56 -118.44 124.35
CA LYS A 31 -88.37 -117.68 124.79
C LYS A 31 -87.37 -117.42 123.65
N ALA A 32 -87.18 -118.39 122.75
CA ALA A 32 -86.33 -118.23 121.57
C ALA A 32 -86.92 -117.20 120.58
N GLN A 33 -88.23 -117.23 120.35
CA GLN A 33 -88.93 -116.23 119.53
C GLN A 33 -88.85 -114.83 120.14
N GLU A 34 -88.99 -114.70 121.46
CA GLU A 34 -88.92 -113.41 122.14
C GLU A 34 -87.49 -112.83 122.13
N TRP A 35 -86.46 -113.69 122.28
CA TRP A 35 -85.07 -113.29 122.16
C TRP A 35 -84.70 -112.87 120.72
N GLN A 36 -85.16 -113.62 119.71
CA GLN A 36 -84.97 -113.26 118.30
C GLN A 36 -85.59 -111.90 117.98
N LYS A 37 -86.85 -111.66 118.40
CA LYS A 37 -87.51 -110.36 118.20
C LYS A 37 -86.75 -109.20 118.84
N LYS A 38 -86.28 -109.36 120.09
CA LYS A 38 -85.50 -108.32 120.78
C LYS A 38 -84.17 -108.02 120.07
N LYS A 39 -83.48 -109.05 119.57
CA LYS A 39 -82.20 -108.86 118.85
C LYS A 39 -82.39 -108.23 117.48
N GLU A 40 -83.42 -108.64 116.75
CA GLU A 40 -83.79 -108.05 115.45
C GLU A 40 -84.18 -106.57 115.60
N GLU A 41 -84.90 -106.22 116.68
CA GLU A 41 -85.26 -104.84 116.99
C GLU A 41 -84.05 -103.98 117.39
N GLU A 42 -83.08 -104.54 118.13
CA GLU A 42 -81.81 -103.87 118.45
C GLU A 42 -80.95 -103.61 117.19
N TYR A 43 -80.85 -104.60 116.28
CA TYR A 43 -80.16 -104.45 115.01
C TYR A 43 -80.82 -103.40 114.12
N ARG A 44 -82.14 -103.42 114.03
CA ARG A 44 -82.91 -102.42 113.26
C ARG A 44 -82.70 -101.00 113.78
N ARG A 45 -82.63 -100.81 115.11
CA ARG A 45 -82.31 -99.49 115.70
C ARG A 45 -80.90 -99.03 115.35
N LYS A 46 -79.89 -99.90 115.46
CA LYS A 46 -78.50 -99.59 115.10
C LYS A 46 -78.35 -99.26 113.62
N GLU A 47 -79.06 -99.97 112.75
CA GLU A 47 -79.06 -99.72 111.31
C GLU A 47 -79.69 -98.36 110.97
N GLN A 48 -80.81 -98.01 111.63
CA GLN A 48 -81.43 -96.69 111.50
C GLN A 48 -80.51 -95.55 111.99
N ASP A 49 -79.86 -95.72 113.14
CA ASP A 49 -78.91 -94.72 113.66
C ASP A 49 -77.70 -94.55 112.72
N LEU A 50 -77.14 -95.64 112.21
CA LEU A 50 -76.03 -95.60 111.27
C LEU A 50 -76.44 -94.91 109.95
N GLN A 51 -77.64 -95.21 109.45
CA GLN A 51 -78.18 -94.59 108.25
C GLN A 51 -78.40 -93.08 108.45
N LEU A 52 -78.84 -92.66 109.65
CA LEU A 52 -79.00 -91.25 110.01
C LEU A 52 -77.64 -90.54 110.01
N VAL A 53 -76.61 -91.12 110.62
CA VAL A 53 -75.25 -90.57 110.66
C VAL A 53 -74.69 -90.42 109.24
N ILE A 54 -74.80 -91.45 108.40
CA ILE A 54 -74.34 -91.40 107.00
C ILE A 54 -75.03 -90.26 106.24
N SER A 55 -76.36 -90.12 106.41
CA SER A 55 -77.12 -89.06 105.74
C SER A 55 -76.69 -87.65 106.17
N ASN A 56 -76.38 -87.46 107.46
CA ASN A 56 -75.94 -86.18 108.00
C ASN A 56 -74.52 -85.85 107.54
N THR A 57 -73.60 -86.82 107.53
CA THR A 57 -72.24 -86.62 107.04
C THR A 57 -72.22 -86.31 105.54
N GLN A 58 -73.06 -86.98 104.73
CA GLN A 58 -73.22 -86.68 103.30
C GLN A 58 -73.71 -85.25 103.05
N LYS A 59 -74.70 -84.78 103.82
CA LYS A 59 -75.18 -83.39 103.74
C LYS A 59 -74.08 -82.39 104.08
N GLN A 60 -73.32 -82.62 105.15
CA GLN A 60 -72.21 -81.73 105.54
C GLN A 60 -71.09 -81.68 104.48
N LEU A 61 -70.80 -82.80 103.81
CA LEU A 61 -69.83 -82.82 102.70
C LEU A 61 -70.34 -81.99 101.52
N GLN A 62 -71.60 -82.19 101.13
CA GLN A 62 -72.22 -81.45 100.01
C GLN A 62 -72.27 -79.94 100.27
N GLU A 63 -72.56 -79.52 101.50
CA GLU A 63 -72.55 -78.10 101.88
C GLU A 63 -71.14 -77.49 101.78
N LYS A 64 -70.10 -78.20 102.26
CA LYS A 64 -68.71 -77.75 102.15
C LYS A 64 -68.21 -77.67 100.70
N ASP A 65 -68.52 -78.69 99.88
CA ASP A 65 -68.14 -78.71 98.46
C ASP A 65 -68.82 -77.56 97.70
N ALA A 66 -70.10 -77.29 98.01
CA ALA A 66 -70.84 -76.18 97.42
C ALA A 66 -70.25 -74.81 97.82
N GLU A 67 -69.81 -74.66 99.07
CA GLU A 67 -69.20 -73.43 99.56
C GLU A 67 -67.80 -73.18 98.96
N GLN A 68 -66.97 -74.23 98.84
CA GLN A 68 -65.69 -74.16 98.15
C GLN A 68 -65.85 -73.83 96.66
N ALA A 69 -66.82 -74.43 95.97
CA ALA A 69 -67.11 -74.12 94.57
C ALA A 69 -67.56 -72.66 94.37
N LYS A 70 -68.33 -72.09 95.32
CA LYS A 70 -68.71 -70.67 95.28
C LYS A 70 -67.50 -69.76 95.47
N GLN A 71 -66.61 -70.06 96.42
CA GLN A 71 -65.38 -69.27 96.63
C GLN A 71 -64.46 -69.32 95.41
N GLN A 72 -64.25 -70.49 94.80
CA GLN A 72 -63.44 -70.61 93.59
C GLN A 72 -64.01 -69.78 92.43
N ARG A 73 -65.33 -69.84 92.20
CA ARG A 73 -66.00 -69.04 91.15
C ARG A 73 -65.87 -67.54 91.39
N GLN A 74 -65.98 -67.08 92.64
CA GLN A 74 -65.81 -65.66 92.96
C GLN A 74 -64.38 -65.18 92.70
N LEU A 75 -63.38 -65.97 93.09
CA LEU A 75 -61.98 -65.65 92.85
C LEU A 75 -61.66 -65.60 91.36
N GLU A 76 -62.16 -66.57 90.59
CA GLU A 76 -61.97 -66.63 89.15
C GLU A 76 -62.63 -65.46 88.42
N GLN A 77 -63.83 -65.05 88.84
CA GLN A 77 -64.49 -63.84 88.33
C GLN A 77 -63.71 -62.56 88.63
N GLN A 78 -63.19 -62.41 89.85
CA GLN A 78 -62.36 -61.26 90.22
C GLN A 78 -61.06 -61.22 89.41
N PHE A 79 -60.42 -62.37 89.21
CA PHE A 79 -59.22 -62.47 88.40
C PHE A 79 -59.47 -62.12 86.92
N GLN A 80 -60.56 -62.62 86.33
CA GLN A 80 -60.95 -62.26 84.96
C GLN A 80 -61.25 -60.77 84.81
N GLN A 81 -61.94 -60.15 85.77
CA GLN A 81 -62.20 -58.71 85.75
C GLN A 81 -60.92 -57.87 85.80
N GLN A 82 -59.96 -58.24 86.66
CA GLN A 82 -58.67 -57.57 86.74
C GLN A 82 -57.87 -57.71 85.44
N LEU A 83 -57.88 -58.89 84.82
CA LEU A 83 -57.18 -59.15 83.57
C LEU A 83 -57.74 -58.28 82.42
N ILE A 84 -59.08 -58.19 82.31
CA ILE A 84 -59.75 -57.36 81.30
C ILE A 84 -59.42 -55.88 81.51
N ALA A 85 -59.45 -55.41 82.76
CA ALA A 85 -59.12 -54.02 83.08
C ALA A 85 -57.66 -53.67 82.71
N GLN A 86 -56.70 -54.53 83.03
CA GLN A 86 -55.30 -54.33 82.63
C GLN A 86 -55.11 -54.34 81.10
N GLN A 87 -55.78 -55.26 80.38
CA GLN A 87 -55.71 -55.28 78.92
C GLN A 87 -56.28 -54.01 78.29
N GLN A 88 -57.36 -53.45 78.85
CA GLN A 88 -57.95 -52.21 78.37
C GLN A 88 -57.06 -51.00 78.65
N GLN A 89 -56.44 -50.91 79.84
CA GLN A 89 -55.49 -49.85 80.16
C GLN A 89 -54.27 -49.87 79.23
N LEU A 90 -53.67 -51.05 79.03
CA LEU A 90 -52.50 -51.19 78.16
C LEU A 90 -52.82 -50.80 76.71
N LYS A 91 -54.00 -51.18 76.19
CA LYS A 91 -54.44 -50.77 74.85
C LYS A 91 -54.62 -49.26 74.74
N ALA A 92 -55.24 -48.63 75.73
CA ALA A 92 -55.46 -47.18 75.73
C ALA A 92 -54.14 -46.39 75.78
N GLU A 93 -53.17 -46.83 76.61
CA GLU A 93 -51.84 -46.21 76.68
C GLU A 93 -51.07 -46.36 75.36
N MET A 94 -51.14 -47.55 74.73
CA MET A 94 -50.47 -47.79 73.46
C MET A 94 -51.08 -46.98 72.30
N GLU A 95 -52.41 -46.83 72.28
CA GLU A 95 -53.10 -45.98 71.30
C GLU A 95 -52.75 -44.49 71.46
N ASP A 96 -52.64 -43.99 72.69
CA ASP A 96 -52.26 -42.60 72.95
C ASP A 96 -50.80 -42.31 72.55
N GLN A 97 -49.87 -43.23 72.87
CA GLN A 97 -48.47 -43.12 72.44
C GLN A 97 -48.32 -43.18 70.91
N LEU A 98 -49.09 -44.06 70.25
CA LEU A 98 -49.08 -44.16 68.79
C LEU A 98 -49.66 -42.90 68.14
N ARG A 99 -50.75 -42.32 68.66
CA ARG A 99 -51.30 -41.06 68.15
C ARG A 99 -50.32 -39.90 68.29
N LYS A 100 -49.64 -39.79 69.43
CA LYS A 100 -48.66 -38.72 69.69
C LYS A 100 -47.44 -38.82 68.77
N SER A 101 -46.89 -40.03 68.58
CA SER A 101 -45.75 -40.24 67.67
C SER A 101 -46.12 -39.96 66.21
N ILE A 102 -47.26 -40.46 65.74
CA ILE A 102 -47.75 -40.21 64.38
C ILE A 102 -47.98 -38.71 64.14
N ALA A 103 -48.60 -37.99 65.08
CA ALA A 103 -48.82 -36.55 64.96
C ALA A 103 -47.50 -35.77 64.90
N ALA A 104 -46.53 -36.11 65.74
CA ALA A 104 -45.21 -35.47 65.75
C ALA A 104 -44.43 -35.72 64.45
N ASP A 105 -44.46 -36.94 63.92
CA ASP A 105 -43.80 -37.30 62.67
C ASP A 105 -44.44 -36.60 61.47
N PHE A 106 -45.77 -36.55 61.40
CA PHE A 106 -46.47 -35.83 60.33
C PHE A 106 -46.20 -34.32 60.38
N GLU A 107 -46.18 -33.72 61.57
CA GLU A 107 -45.90 -32.29 61.71
C GLU A 107 -44.45 -31.95 61.26
N ASN A 108 -43.50 -32.83 61.59
CA ASN A 108 -42.11 -32.66 61.17
C ASN A 108 -41.96 -32.84 59.65
N GLN A 109 -42.58 -33.86 59.06
CA GLN A 109 -42.59 -34.07 57.61
C GLN A 109 -43.24 -32.89 56.86
N LEU A 110 -44.34 -32.34 57.38
CA LEU A 110 -44.99 -31.16 56.81
C LEU A 110 -44.10 -29.92 56.86
N LYS A 111 -43.40 -29.68 57.98
CA LYS A 111 -42.44 -28.57 58.10
C LYS A 111 -41.29 -28.72 57.11
N ILE A 112 -40.72 -29.91 56.98
CA ILE A 112 -39.63 -30.18 56.02
C ILE A 112 -40.13 -30.01 54.57
N ALA A 113 -41.32 -30.51 54.26
CA ALA A 113 -41.92 -30.36 52.93
C ALA A 113 -42.22 -28.90 52.58
N GLN A 114 -42.71 -28.11 53.55
CA GLN A 114 -42.92 -26.67 53.37
C GLN A 114 -41.61 -25.90 53.19
N GLN A 115 -40.60 -26.17 54.02
CA GLN A 115 -39.28 -25.52 53.90
C GLN A 115 -38.59 -25.85 52.57
N THR A 116 -38.67 -27.10 52.12
CA THR A 116 -38.13 -27.49 50.81
C THR A 116 -38.90 -26.85 49.66
N ALA A 117 -40.22 -26.70 49.76
CA ALA A 117 -41.01 -25.97 48.77
C ALA A 117 -40.65 -24.47 48.71
N THR A 118 -40.48 -23.81 49.87
CA THR A 118 -40.06 -22.40 49.90
C THR A 118 -38.65 -22.20 49.37
N ASP A 119 -37.70 -23.04 49.77
CA ASP A 119 -36.30 -22.96 49.32
C ASP A 119 -36.17 -23.21 47.82
N THR A 120 -36.96 -24.13 47.27
CA THR A 120 -36.97 -24.40 45.82
C THR A 120 -37.61 -23.25 45.04
N GLU A 121 -38.66 -22.62 45.58
CA GLU A 121 -39.27 -21.45 44.96
C GLU A 121 -38.34 -20.22 44.96
N GLU A 122 -37.62 -19.99 46.07
CA GLU A 122 -36.61 -18.93 46.15
C GLU A 122 -35.44 -19.17 45.19
N LYS A 123 -34.90 -20.39 45.14
CA LYS A 123 -33.85 -20.77 44.18
C LYS A 123 -34.32 -20.60 42.73
N LEU A 124 -35.58 -20.92 42.44
CA LEU A 124 -36.16 -20.76 41.10
C LEU A 124 -36.30 -19.27 40.72
N LYS A 125 -36.72 -18.41 41.67
CA LYS A 125 -36.79 -16.95 41.46
C LYS A 125 -35.40 -16.37 41.23
N GLU A 126 -34.40 -16.79 42.01
CA GLU A 126 -33.03 -16.33 41.84
C GLU A 126 -32.42 -16.79 40.51
N ALA A 127 -32.66 -18.03 40.10
CA ALA A 127 -32.23 -18.55 38.80
C ALA A 127 -32.86 -17.78 37.64
N ARG A 128 -34.19 -17.55 37.69
CA ARG A 128 -34.90 -16.73 36.68
C ARG A 128 -34.38 -15.30 36.61
N ARG A 129 -34.04 -14.68 37.76
CA ARG A 129 -33.46 -13.33 37.79
C ARG A 129 -32.07 -13.31 37.13
N LYS A 130 -31.21 -14.28 37.45
CA LYS A 130 -29.87 -14.41 36.84
C LYS A 130 -29.95 -14.66 35.34
N GLU A 131 -30.89 -15.48 34.88
CA GLU A 131 -31.12 -15.73 33.45
C GLU A 131 -31.60 -14.47 32.71
N LEU A 132 -32.53 -13.70 33.31
CA LEU A 132 -32.98 -12.44 32.75
C LEU A 132 -31.86 -11.39 32.67
N GLU A 133 -31.07 -11.25 33.74
CA GLU A 133 -29.90 -10.36 33.76
C GLU A 133 -28.85 -10.78 32.73
N PHE A 134 -28.64 -12.08 32.53
CA PHE A 134 -27.73 -12.61 31.53
C PHE A 134 -28.21 -12.28 30.11
N LEU A 135 -29.48 -12.54 29.79
CA LEU A 135 -30.09 -12.20 28.50
C LEU A 135 -30.01 -10.69 28.21
N GLN A 136 -30.28 -9.84 29.19
CA GLN A 136 -30.15 -8.39 29.05
C GLN A 136 -28.71 -7.97 28.77
N LYS A 137 -27.72 -8.55 29.47
CA LYS A 137 -26.30 -8.29 29.21
C LYS A 137 -25.87 -8.77 27.83
N GLU A 138 -26.32 -9.95 27.40
CA GLU A 138 -26.03 -10.48 26.06
C GLU A 138 -26.58 -9.56 24.97
N GLN A 139 -27.84 -9.12 25.11
CA GLN A 139 -28.45 -8.20 24.15
C GLN A 139 -27.76 -6.83 24.13
N ALA A 140 -27.36 -6.31 25.29
CA ALA A 140 -26.59 -5.07 25.39
C ALA A 140 -25.19 -5.18 24.75
N LEU A 141 -24.53 -6.34 24.89
CA LEU A 141 -23.25 -6.60 24.23
C LEU A 141 -23.41 -6.67 22.71
N LYS A 142 -24.40 -7.39 22.19
CA LYS A 142 -24.68 -7.45 20.75
C LYS A 142 -24.98 -6.07 20.16
N ASN A 143 -25.75 -5.25 20.87
CA ASN A 143 -26.02 -3.88 20.43
C ASN A 143 -24.74 -3.02 20.40
N LYS A 144 -23.87 -3.15 21.41
CA LYS A 144 -22.57 -2.45 21.44
C LYS A 144 -21.63 -2.91 20.34
N GLU A 145 -21.58 -4.22 20.05
CA GLU A 145 -20.78 -4.77 18.96
C GLU A 145 -21.25 -4.21 17.61
N ALA A 146 -22.57 -4.23 17.36
CA ALA A 146 -23.14 -3.66 16.13
C ALA A 146 -22.88 -2.15 16.01
N GLU A 147 -22.97 -1.40 17.11
CA GLU A 147 -22.67 0.04 17.13
C GLU A 147 -21.18 0.33 16.89
N LEU A 148 -20.29 -0.48 17.47
CA LEU A 148 -18.83 -0.42 17.23
C LEU A 148 -18.49 -0.74 15.77
N GLU A 149 -19.10 -1.78 15.19
CA GLU A 149 -18.92 -2.11 13.77
C GLU A 149 -19.38 -0.97 12.85
N LEU A 150 -20.53 -0.37 13.15
CA LEU A 150 -21.04 0.77 12.38
C LEU A 150 -20.09 1.98 12.48
N GLN A 151 -19.62 2.30 13.69
CA GLN A 151 -18.64 3.37 13.89
C GLN A 151 -17.31 3.09 13.19
N LEU A 152 -16.86 1.84 13.20
CA LEU A 152 -15.64 1.43 12.50
C LEU A 152 -15.81 1.61 10.98
N GLN A 153 -16.94 1.18 10.41
CA GLN A 153 -17.26 1.37 9.00
C GLN A 153 -17.33 2.85 8.62
N GLN A 154 -17.98 3.69 9.44
CA GLN A 154 -18.03 5.13 9.22
C GLN A 154 -16.63 5.76 9.22
N ARG A 155 -15.77 5.43 10.20
CA ARG A 155 -14.38 5.91 10.24
C ARG A 155 -13.57 5.44 9.05
N LEU A 156 -13.76 4.19 8.61
CA LEU A 156 -13.12 3.65 7.42
C LEU A 156 -13.53 4.43 6.17
N LEU A 157 -14.83 4.71 6.00
CA LEU A 157 -15.32 5.53 4.90
C LEU A 157 -14.72 6.94 4.93
N GLU A 158 -14.73 7.61 6.08
CA GLU A 158 -14.11 8.93 6.24
C GLU A 158 -12.60 8.93 5.94
N GLU A 159 -11.85 7.92 6.40
CA GLU A 159 -10.43 7.77 6.06
C GLU A 159 -10.23 7.51 4.57
N THR A 160 -11.05 6.67 3.94
CA THR A 160 -10.94 6.41 2.51
C THR A 160 -11.25 7.66 1.69
N GLU A 161 -12.23 8.48 2.08
CA GLU A 161 -12.53 9.75 1.42
C GLU A 161 -11.40 10.76 1.61
N LYS A 162 -10.84 10.88 2.82
CA LYS A 162 -9.68 11.74 3.09
C LYS A 162 -8.49 11.33 2.24
N ARG A 163 -8.14 10.04 2.21
CA ARG A 163 -7.05 9.51 1.37
C ARG A 163 -7.32 9.71 -0.11
N ALA A 164 -8.56 9.51 -0.57
CA ALA A 164 -8.93 9.73 -1.97
C ALA A 164 -8.84 11.21 -2.38
N LYS A 165 -9.07 12.13 -1.44
CA LYS A 165 -8.87 13.57 -1.64
C LYS A 165 -7.38 13.92 -1.68
N GLU A 166 -6.59 13.41 -0.72
CA GLU A 166 -5.13 13.59 -0.69
C GLU A 166 -4.46 13.05 -1.97
N ILE A 167 -4.86 11.87 -2.45
CA ILE A 167 -4.35 11.29 -3.70
C ILE A 167 -4.68 12.20 -4.90
N ARG A 168 -5.93 12.69 -4.99
CA ARG A 168 -6.33 13.63 -6.06
C ARG A 168 -5.53 14.93 -6.01
N ASP A 169 -5.30 15.48 -4.82
CA ASP A 169 -4.52 16.71 -4.65
C ASP A 169 -3.05 16.49 -5.04
N ILE A 170 -2.45 15.35 -4.67
CA ILE A 170 -1.08 14.98 -5.06
C ILE A 170 -0.97 14.77 -6.58
N GLU A 171 -1.93 14.09 -7.20
CA GLU A 171 -1.95 13.88 -8.66
C GLU A 171 -2.10 15.20 -9.41
N ALA A 172 -2.99 16.09 -8.96
CA ALA A 172 -3.15 17.42 -9.52
C ALA A 172 -1.86 18.26 -9.41
N GLN A 173 -1.21 18.26 -8.24
CA GLN A 173 0.08 18.94 -8.06
C GLN A 173 1.17 18.36 -8.96
N ARG A 174 1.24 17.02 -9.09
CA ARG A 174 2.21 16.35 -9.94
C ARG A 174 1.99 16.67 -11.42
N LEU A 175 0.74 16.78 -11.86
CA LEU A 175 0.39 17.17 -13.22
C LEU A 175 0.80 18.62 -13.49
N GLN A 176 0.48 19.54 -12.58
CA GLN A 176 0.88 20.95 -12.69
C GLN A 176 2.40 21.12 -12.73
N GLN A 177 3.15 20.39 -11.89
CA GLN A 177 4.61 20.41 -11.92
C GLN A 177 5.17 19.90 -13.25
N LYS A 178 4.60 18.83 -13.81
CA LYS A 178 5.00 18.31 -15.13
C LYS A 178 4.68 19.30 -16.25
N GLU A 179 3.53 19.96 -16.20
CA GLU A 179 3.18 21.00 -17.17
C GLU A 179 4.12 22.20 -17.09
N GLN A 180 4.46 22.65 -15.88
CA GLN A 180 5.47 23.72 -15.69
C GLN A 180 6.85 23.31 -16.19
N GLU A 181 7.31 22.10 -15.87
CA GLU A 181 8.59 21.58 -16.35
C GLU A 181 8.60 21.45 -17.88
N PHE A 182 7.50 20.99 -18.48
CA PHE A 182 7.36 20.90 -19.92
C PHE A 182 7.37 22.28 -20.59
N LEU A 183 6.64 23.26 -20.05
CA LEU A 183 6.64 24.64 -20.55
C LEU A 183 8.03 25.27 -20.46
N LEU A 184 8.74 25.08 -19.34
CA LEU A 184 10.11 25.56 -19.18
C LEU A 184 11.06 24.91 -20.21
N ARG A 185 10.98 23.58 -20.39
CA ARG A 185 11.78 22.88 -21.41
C ARG A 185 11.45 23.34 -22.82
N LEU A 186 10.18 23.63 -23.13
CA LEU A 186 9.77 24.13 -24.43
C LEU A 186 10.38 25.52 -24.68
N ALA A 187 10.27 26.43 -23.72
CA ALA A 187 10.86 27.76 -23.79
C ALA A 187 12.39 27.73 -23.90
N GLU A 188 13.06 26.85 -23.15
CA GLU A 188 14.51 26.63 -23.27
C GLU A 188 14.90 26.15 -24.67
N LYS A 189 14.14 25.21 -25.24
CA LYS A 189 14.39 24.67 -26.58
C LYS A 189 14.12 25.70 -27.67
N GLU A 190 13.08 26.51 -27.54
CA GLU A 190 12.80 27.63 -28.45
C GLU A 190 13.93 28.65 -28.44
N LYS A 191 14.40 29.05 -27.25
CA LYS A 191 15.55 29.96 -27.13
C LYS A 191 16.82 29.37 -27.71
N GLN A 192 17.11 28.09 -27.44
CA GLN A 192 18.26 27.39 -28.03
C GLN A 192 18.19 27.37 -29.57
N LEU A 193 17.02 27.15 -30.16
CA LEU A 193 16.84 27.18 -31.62
C LEU A 193 17.05 28.57 -32.19
N GLU A 194 16.60 29.62 -31.49
CA GLU A 194 16.80 31.00 -31.94
C GLU A 194 18.28 31.39 -31.92
N ASP A 195 18.99 31.06 -30.85
CA ASP A 195 20.43 31.32 -30.71
C ASP A 195 21.24 30.54 -31.77
N GLN A 196 20.88 29.28 -32.02
CA GLN A 196 21.51 28.48 -33.09
C GLN A 196 21.26 29.05 -34.48
N LYS A 197 20.05 29.57 -34.77
CA LYS A 197 19.75 30.23 -36.05
C LYS A 197 20.62 31.47 -36.27
N LYS A 198 20.75 32.31 -35.24
CA LYS A 198 21.61 33.51 -35.29
C LYS A 198 23.07 33.15 -35.54
N LEU A 199 23.59 32.15 -34.83
CA LEU A 199 24.97 31.66 -35.02
C LEU A 199 25.19 31.08 -36.43
N ALA A 200 24.23 30.32 -36.95
CA ALA A 200 24.31 29.77 -38.30
C ALA A 200 24.33 30.87 -39.38
N GLU A 201 23.57 31.94 -39.20
CA GLU A 201 23.53 33.08 -40.13
C GLU A 201 24.84 33.90 -40.09
N GLU A 202 25.43 34.11 -38.91
CA GLU A 202 26.75 34.74 -38.78
C GLU A 202 27.87 33.89 -39.39
N MET A 203 27.85 32.57 -39.17
CA MET A 203 28.81 31.64 -39.78
C MET A 203 28.70 31.64 -41.30
N ARG A 204 27.48 31.69 -41.84
CA ARG A 204 27.24 31.80 -43.27
C ARG A 204 27.82 33.09 -43.84
N ARG A 205 27.61 34.24 -43.18
CA ARG A 205 28.21 35.52 -43.59
C ARG A 205 29.74 35.47 -43.59
N LYS A 206 30.36 34.90 -42.55
CA LYS A 206 31.83 34.78 -42.45
C LYS A 206 32.40 33.85 -43.53
N ALA A 207 31.71 32.75 -43.84
CA ALA A 207 32.11 31.84 -44.91
C ALA A 207 32.00 32.48 -46.31
N GLU A 208 30.93 33.23 -46.57
CA GLU A 208 30.76 33.99 -47.83
C GLU A 208 31.86 35.07 -47.98
N GLN A 209 32.25 35.74 -46.89
CA GLN A 209 33.26 36.80 -46.90
C GLN A 209 34.70 36.27 -47.10
N GLY A 210 35.04 35.12 -46.51
CA GLY A 210 36.34 34.46 -46.73
C GLY A 210 36.54 33.93 -48.16
N SER A 211 35.44 33.53 -48.82
CA SER A 211 35.45 33.06 -50.20
C SER A 211 35.80 34.17 -51.20
N MET A 212 35.36 35.41 -50.98
CA MET A 212 35.66 36.54 -51.88
C MET A 212 37.14 36.95 -51.88
N GLN A 213 37.83 36.91 -50.74
CA GLN A 213 39.25 37.26 -50.67
C GLN A 213 40.12 36.20 -51.33
N LEU A 214 39.87 34.92 -51.02
CA LEU A 214 40.59 33.80 -51.63
C LEU A 214 40.43 33.79 -53.16
N GLN A 215 39.24 34.16 -53.64
CA GLN A 215 38.94 34.25 -55.07
C GLN A 215 39.67 35.38 -55.82
N GLY A 216 40.02 36.48 -55.15
CA GLY A 216 40.81 37.57 -55.73
C GLY A 216 42.28 37.18 -55.89
N GLU A 217 42.87 36.64 -54.82
CA GLU A 217 44.28 36.20 -54.82
C GLU A 217 44.56 35.12 -55.87
N ILE A 218 43.61 34.19 -56.09
CA ILE A 218 43.74 33.18 -57.14
C ILE A 218 43.79 33.82 -58.53
N GLN A 219 43.03 34.88 -58.79
CA GLN A 219 43.03 35.53 -60.11
C GLN A 219 44.34 36.28 -60.39
N GLU A 220 44.93 36.89 -59.36
CA GLU A 220 46.27 37.51 -59.46
C GLU A 220 47.33 36.47 -59.81
N LEU A 221 47.35 35.34 -59.10
CA LEU A 221 48.26 34.22 -59.39
C LEU A 221 48.06 33.68 -60.82
N LEU A 222 46.81 33.51 -61.25
CA LEU A 222 46.49 33.06 -62.61
C LEU A 222 46.95 34.06 -63.68
N LEU A 223 46.87 35.36 -63.41
CA LEU A 223 47.35 36.39 -64.33
C LEU A 223 48.88 36.33 -64.46
N GLU A 224 49.59 36.20 -63.34
CA GLU A 224 51.04 36.04 -63.34
C GLU A 224 51.48 34.80 -64.13
N ASP A 225 50.87 33.65 -63.85
CA ASP A 225 51.17 32.40 -64.53
C ASP A 225 50.89 32.50 -66.03
N LEU A 226 49.78 33.14 -66.42
CA LEU A 226 49.45 33.37 -67.82
C LEU A 226 50.52 34.22 -68.51
N LEU A 227 50.96 35.32 -67.88
CA LEU A 227 51.98 36.20 -68.45
C LEU A 227 53.35 35.52 -68.55
N ARG A 228 53.77 34.77 -67.52
CA ARG A 228 55.04 34.01 -67.52
C ARG A 228 55.07 32.96 -68.62
N ASN A 229 53.95 32.25 -68.81
CA ASN A 229 53.85 31.21 -69.84
C ASN A 229 53.74 31.81 -71.26
N ALA A 230 53.04 32.94 -71.42
CA ALA A 230 52.87 33.58 -72.73
C ALA A 230 54.14 34.31 -73.21
N PHE A 231 54.93 34.86 -72.29
CA PHE A 231 56.11 35.68 -72.60
C PHE A 231 57.36 35.24 -71.80
N PRO A 232 57.98 34.09 -72.12
CA PRO A 232 59.09 33.53 -71.34
C PRO A 232 60.38 34.37 -71.30
N VAL A 233 60.55 35.30 -72.24
CA VAL A 233 61.74 36.17 -72.34
C VAL A 233 61.60 37.40 -71.43
N ASP A 234 60.37 37.76 -71.08
CA ASP A 234 60.06 38.92 -70.26
C ASP A 234 60.06 38.53 -68.76
N ILE A 235 60.14 39.53 -67.87
CA ILE A 235 60.13 39.30 -66.42
C ILE A 235 58.77 39.71 -65.88
N VAL A 236 58.13 38.80 -65.14
CA VAL A 236 56.90 39.08 -64.39
C VAL A 236 57.25 39.17 -62.91
N ALA A 237 56.99 40.30 -62.28
CA ALA A 237 57.25 40.53 -60.86
C ALA A 237 55.96 40.95 -60.13
N PRO A 238 55.58 40.26 -59.05
CA PRO A 238 54.48 40.71 -58.18
C PRO A 238 54.91 41.93 -57.37
N VAL A 239 53.98 42.83 -57.10
CA VAL A 239 54.19 43.90 -56.12
C VAL A 239 53.72 43.40 -54.75
N GLY A 240 54.56 43.54 -53.73
CA GLY A 240 54.33 42.93 -52.41
C GLY A 240 53.03 43.39 -51.73
N LYS A 241 52.27 42.43 -51.15
CA LYS A 241 51.05 42.69 -50.38
C LYS A 241 51.31 43.72 -49.28
N GLY A 242 50.64 44.88 -49.36
CA GLY A 242 50.73 45.96 -48.36
C GLY A 242 51.49 47.21 -48.82
N VAL A 243 52.12 47.19 -49.99
CA VAL A 243 52.63 48.39 -50.66
C VAL A 243 51.54 48.89 -51.61
N ARG A 244 51.25 50.19 -51.63
CA ARG A 244 50.37 50.77 -52.66
C ARG A 244 51.04 50.60 -54.01
N GLY A 245 50.48 49.77 -54.87
CA GLY A 245 50.99 49.51 -56.20
C GLY A 245 50.13 48.49 -56.93
N ALA A 246 50.27 48.48 -58.25
CA ALA A 246 49.59 47.55 -59.14
C ALA A 246 49.86 46.08 -58.75
N ASP A 247 48.94 45.18 -59.04
CA ASP A 247 49.06 43.76 -58.65
C ASP A 247 50.29 43.08 -59.28
N CYS A 248 50.62 43.38 -60.54
CA CYS A 248 51.71 42.75 -61.26
C CYS A 248 52.43 43.71 -62.23
N ILE A 249 53.74 43.53 -62.41
CA ILE A 249 54.54 44.28 -63.39
C ILE A 249 55.20 43.29 -64.36
N LEU A 250 55.00 43.52 -65.66
CA LEU A 250 55.72 42.87 -66.75
C LEU A 250 56.81 43.80 -67.28
N THR A 251 58.07 43.42 -67.10
CA THR A 251 59.21 44.07 -67.75
C THR A 251 59.47 43.39 -69.09
N VAL A 252 59.15 44.10 -70.18
CA VAL A 252 59.35 43.66 -71.56
C VAL A 252 60.84 43.70 -71.90
N ARG A 253 61.37 42.58 -72.39
CA ARG A 253 62.76 42.45 -72.79
C ARG A 253 62.90 42.22 -74.28
N THR A 254 63.94 42.82 -74.85
CA THR A 254 64.41 42.52 -76.20
C THR A 254 64.85 41.04 -76.28
N PRO A 255 64.94 40.45 -77.49
CA PRO A 255 65.48 39.08 -77.66
C PRO A 255 66.88 38.89 -77.07
N TYR A 256 67.64 39.97 -76.91
CA TYR A 256 68.99 39.99 -76.33
C TYR A 256 69.00 40.19 -74.81
N GLY A 257 67.84 40.23 -74.15
CA GLY A 257 67.68 40.34 -72.70
C GLY A 257 67.72 41.77 -72.13
N ALA A 258 67.96 42.80 -72.96
CA ALA A 258 67.89 44.19 -72.51
C ALA A 258 66.44 44.63 -72.29
N GLU A 259 66.20 45.40 -71.24
CA GLU A 259 64.89 45.99 -70.92
C GLU A 259 64.47 47.02 -71.97
N ALA A 260 63.25 46.90 -72.47
CA ALA A 260 62.67 47.77 -73.50
C ALA A 260 61.52 48.64 -72.98
N GLY A 261 60.84 48.20 -71.92
CA GLY A 261 59.75 48.94 -71.26
C GLY A 261 59.02 48.07 -70.24
N ARG A 262 58.06 48.67 -69.53
CA ARG A 262 57.33 48.04 -68.43
C ARG A 262 55.83 48.25 -68.57
N ILE A 263 55.07 47.18 -68.34
CA ILE A 263 53.60 47.19 -68.32
C ILE A 263 53.15 46.82 -66.92
N ILE A 264 52.26 47.61 -66.31
CA ILE A 264 51.66 47.28 -65.02
C ILE A 264 50.23 46.77 -65.21
N PHE A 265 49.84 45.87 -64.33
CA PHE A 265 48.55 45.18 -64.36
C PHE A 265 47.84 45.32 -63.03
N GLU A 266 46.55 45.67 -63.11
CA GLU A 266 45.61 45.63 -61.99
C GLU A 266 44.51 44.62 -62.31
N SER A 267 44.33 43.62 -61.46
CA SER A 267 43.28 42.62 -61.53
C SER A 267 42.12 43.00 -60.60
N LYS A 268 40.91 43.13 -61.16
CA LYS A 268 39.70 43.46 -60.39
C LYS A 268 38.56 42.50 -60.70
N ARG A 269 38.22 41.69 -59.69
CA ARG A 269 37.09 40.76 -59.72
C ARG A 269 35.88 41.30 -58.98
N THR A 270 35.23 42.31 -59.54
CA THR A 270 34.01 42.90 -58.98
C THR A 270 32.87 42.86 -60.00
N LYS A 271 31.65 43.09 -59.51
CA LYS A 271 30.44 43.12 -60.35
C LYS A 271 30.28 44.43 -61.12
N ASP A 272 30.81 45.52 -60.57
CA ASP A 272 30.72 46.86 -61.14
C ASP A 272 32.14 47.44 -61.30
N PHE A 273 32.33 48.24 -62.35
CA PHE A 273 33.58 48.95 -62.62
C PHE A 273 33.67 50.24 -61.80
N GLY A 274 34.75 50.41 -61.03
CA GLY A 274 35.05 51.64 -60.29
C GLY A 274 35.93 52.57 -61.11
N ASN A 275 35.46 53.80 -61.39
CA ASN A 275 36.27 54.80 -62.11
C ASN A 275 37.53 55.22 -61.32
N ASP A 276 37.52 55.05 -60.00
CA ASP A 276 38.67 55.33 -59.13
C ASP A 276 39.87 54.40 -59.38
N TRP A 277 39.66 53.24 -60.00
CA TRP A 277 40.74 52.31 -60.34
C TRP A 277 41.66 52.89 -61.41
N ILE A 278 41.12 53.65 -62.36
CA ILE A 278 41.89 54.31 -63.43
C ILE A 278 42.84 55.34 -62.81
N GLU A 279 42.34 56.18 -61.90
CA GLU A 279 43.14 57.21 -61.24
C GLU A 279 44.24 56.60 -60.36
N LYS A 280 43.92 55.55 -59.60
CA LYS A 280 44.89 54.81 -58.78
C LYS A 280 45.98 54.18 -59.64
N LEU A 281 45.61 53.45 -60.69
CA LEU A 281 46.58 52.78 -61.54
C LEU A 281 47.49 53.76 -62.29
N LYS A 282 46.97 54.93 -62.69
CA LYS A 282 47.80 56.02 -63.25
C LYS A 282 48.83 56.54 -62.24
N SER A 283 48.46 56.63 -60.97
CA SER A 283 49.40 57.01 -59.91
C SER A 283 50.48 55.95 -59.72
N ASP A 284 50.11 54.68 -59.77
CA ASP A 284 51.04 53.55 -59.65
C ASP A 284 51.96 53.44 -60.87
N MET A 285 51.45 53.75 -62.06
CA MET A 285 52.25 53.84 -63.29
C MET A 285 53.38 54.87 -63.15
N ARG A 286 53.09 56.03 -62.54
CA ARG A 286 54.10 57.07 -62.29
C ARG A 286 55.09 56.66 -61.21
N SER A 287 54.62 56.03 -60.12
CA SER A 287 55.50 55.64 -59.01
C SER A 287 56.45 54.49 -59.38
N GLN A 288 56.01 53.59 -60.25
CA GLN A 288 56.77 52.41 -60.69
C GLN A 288 57.53 52.64 -62.01
N ALA A 289 57.46 53.84 -62.58
CA ALA A 289 58.04 54.22 -63.88
C ALA A 289 57.68 53.22 -64.99
N ALA A 290 56.38 52.91 -65.10
CA ALA A 290 55.85 52.03 -66.13
C ALA A 290 55.38 52.81 -67.36
N ASP A 291 55.53 52.20 -68.54
CA ASP A 291 55.18 52.83 -69.82
C ASP A 291 53.69 52.67 -70.15
N ILE A 292 53.09 51.54 -69.75
CA ILE A 292 51.70 51.19 -70.07
C ILE A 292 51.00 50.62 -68.83
N ALA A 293 49.74 51.01 -68.63
CA ALA A 293 48.88 50.49 -67.58
C ALA A 293 47.71 49.67 -68.16
N VAL A 294 47.46 48.50 -67.57
CA VAL A 294 46.39 47.57 -67.99
C VAL A 294 45.53 47.17 -66.79
N ILE A 295 44.21 47.30 -66.90
CA ILE A 295 43.23 46.75 -65.96
C ILE A 295 42.64 45.48 -66.55
N VAL A 296 42.74 44.38 -65.82
CA VAL A 296 42.08 43.11 -66.11
C VAL A 296 40.86 42.99 -65.21
N THR A 297 39.67 43.08 -65.77
CA THR A 297 38.42 43.08 -64.98
C THR A 297 37.39 42.09 -65.53
N GLN A 298 36.44 41.70 -64.68
CA GLN A 298 35.24 40.96 -65.10
C GLN A 298 34.09 41.91 -65.50
N ALA A 299 34.06 43.12 -64.95
CA ALA A 299 33.00 44.10 -65.20
C ALA A 299 33.57 45.27 -65.99
N MET A 300 33.16 45.39 -67.26
CA MET A 300 33.60 46.49 -68.12
C MET A 300 32.93 47.82 -67.74
N PRO A 301 33.59 48.98 -68.01
CA PRO A 301 32.95 50.28 -67.92
C PRO A 301 31.67 50.36 -68.77
N LYS A 302 30.65 51.12 -68.33
CA LYS A 302 29.34 51.21 -69.03
C LYS A 302 29.42 51.73 -70.47
N ASP A 303 30.49 52.43 -70.79
CA ASP A 303 30.82 53.02 -72.09
C ASP A 303 31.67 52.10 -72.99
N MET A 304 31.99 50.88 -72.54
CA MET A 304 32.82 49.93 -73.27
C MET A 304 32.22 48.52 -73.28
N GLU A 305 31.96 47.97 -74.47
CA GLU A 305 31.48 46.59 -74.63
C GLU A 305 32.62 45.56 -74.77
N ARG A 306 33.81 45.99 -75.19
CA ARG A 306 35.00 45.14 -75.45
C ARG A 306 36.27 45.81 -74.92
N PHE A 307 37.39 45.09 -74.93
CA PHE A 307 38.67 45.67 -74.52
C PHE A 307 39.01 46.93 -75.32
N GLY A 308 39.67 47.88 -74.67
CA GLY A 308 40.04 49.15 -75.29
C GLY A 308 40.81 50.05 -74.35
N GLU A 309 41.08 51.27 -74.79
CA GLU A 309 41.77 52.29 -73.99
C GLU A 309 40.74 53.28 -73.45
N LYS A 310 40.79 53.55 -72.14
CA LYS A 310 40.01 54.58 -71.48
C LYS A 310 40.94 55.48 -70.68
N GLU A 311 40.97 56.76 -71.07
CA GLU A 311 41.78 57.80 -70.44
C GLU A 311 43.28 57.45 -70.30
N GLY A 312 43.90 56.76 -71.26
CA GLY A 312 45.32 56.37 -71.17
C GLY A 312 45.59 55.05 -70.41
N VAL A 313 44.56 54.32 -69.99
CA VAL A 313 44.69 52.98 -69.38
C VAL A 313 43.96 51.97 -70.24
N TYR A 314 44.60 50.85 -70.54
CA TYR A 314 43.96 49.77 -71.29
C TYR A 314 43.13 48.90 -70.36
N ILE A 315 41.90 48.58 -70.75
CA ILE A 315 40.97 47.76 -69.96
C ILE A 315 40.60 46.55 -70.79
N CYS A 316 40.71 45.34 -70.24
CA CYS A 316 40.37 44.11 -70.92
C CYS A 316 39.81 43.05 -69.96
N ASN A 317 39.17 42.03 -70.53
CA ASN A 317 38.79 40.83 -69.79
C ASN A 317 39.96 39.85 -69.69
N PHE A 318 39.90 38.95 -68.70
CA PHE A 318 40.96 37.94 -68.49
C PHE A 318 41.24 37.08 -69.73
N ASN A 319 40.23 36.77 -70.54
CA ASN A 319 40.40 35.98 -71.76
C ASN A 319 41.17 36.72 -72.88
N GLU A 320 41.15 38.06 -72.85
CA GLU A 320 41.70 38.92 -73.91
C GLU A 320 43.09 39.45 -73.56
N VAL A 321 43.48 39.35 -72.28
CA VAL A 321 44.74 39.91 -71.75
C VAL A 321 45.96 39.44 -72.55
N ARG A 322 46.02 38.15 -72.92
CA ARG A 322 47.13 37.60 -73.71
C ARG A 322 47.28 38.30 -75.05
N SER A 323 46.17 38.49 -75.75
CA SER A 323 46.14 39.11 -77.08
C SER A 323 46.51 40.59 -76.98
N LEU A 324 45.94 41.30 -76.00
CA LEU A 324 46.24 42.71 -75.77
C LEU A 324 47.73 42.92 -75.44
N VAL A 325 48.27 42.16 -74.48
CA VAL A 325 49.67 42.28 -74.06
C VAL A 325 50.62 41.95 -75.22
N THR A 326 50.27 41.00 -76.09
CA THR A 326 51.09 40.71 -77.29
C THR A 326 51.22 41.93 -78.20
N VAL A 327 50.13 42.67 -78.41
CA VAL A 327 50.13 43.88 -79.24
C VAL A 327 50.93 45.00 -78.55
N LEU A 328 50.68 45.25 -77.27
CA LEU A 328 51.37 46.27 -76.48
C LEU A 328 52.88 46.01 -76.39
N ARG A 329 53.27 44.75 -76.16
CA ARG A 329 54.67 44.30 -76.15
C ARG A 329 55.38 44.60 -77.47
N ASN A 330 54.73 44.28 -78.59
CA ASN A 330 55.30 44.57 -79.91
C ASN A 330 55.43 46.07 -80.18
N ALA A 331 54.50 46.88 -79.68
CA ALA A 331 54.59 48.33 -79.76
C ALA A 331 55.79 48.87 -78.95
N ILE A 332 55.96 48.42 -77.71
CA ILE A 332 57.11 48.80 -76.86
C ILE A 332 58.43 48.43 -77.53
N LEU A 333 58.56 47.21 -78.04
CA LEU A 333 59.78 46.76 -78.72
C LEU A 333 60.10 47.61 -79.96
N LYS A 334 59.11 47.91 -80.80
CA LYS A 334 59.30 48.77 -81.97
C LYS A 334 59.71 50.19 -81.58
N ILE A 335 59.10 50.76 -80.55
CA ILE A 335 59.46 52.09 -80.04
C ILE A 335 60.89 52.07 -79.49
N ASN A 336 61.27 51.02 -78.75
CA ASN A 336 62.62 50.87 -78.22
C ASN A 336 63.66 50.71 -79.35
N ASP A 337 63.36 49.94 -80.39
CA ASP A 337 64.24 49.80 -81.56
C ASP A 337 64.38 51.12 -82.32
N LEU A 338 63.29 51.89 -82.45
CA LEU A 338 63.34 53.24 -83.02
C LEU A 338 64.19 54.18 -82.16
N LYS A 339 64.00 54.20 -80.84
CA LYS A 339 64.83 54.98 -79.90
C LYS A 339 66.30 54.62 -80.03
N ARG A 340 66.65 53.32 -80.02
CA ARG A 340 68.02 52.84 -80.25
C ARG A 340 68.57 53.22 -81.61
N SER A 341 67.75 53.19 -82.66
CA SER A 341 68.16 53.60 -84.00
C SER A 341 68.41 55.11 -84.09
N GLN A 342 67.67 55.91 -83.31
CA GLN A 342 67.85 57.36 -83.20
C GLN A 342 69.05 57.71 -82.31
N GLU A 343 69.28 57.00 -81.20
CA GLU A 343 70.52 57.12 -80.40
C GLU A 343 71.76 56.77 -81.24
N ASN A 344 71.67 55.74 -82.08
CA ASN A 344 72.76 55.34 -82.99
C ASN A 344 72.86 56.19 -84.27
N ARG A 345 71.85 57.01 -84.61
CA ARG A 345 71.86 57.97 -85.74
C ARG A 345 72.03 59.42 -85.28
N GLY A 346 72.00 59.68 -83.98
CA GLY A 346 71.96 60.99 -83.37
C GLY A 346 73.33 61.46 -82.92
N ASP A 347 74.09 62.01 -83.87
CA ASP A 347 74.96 63.14 -83.59
C ASP A 347 74.23 64.10 -82.62
N LYS A 348 74.87 64.40 -81.49
CA LYS A 348 74.37 65.24 -80.36
C LYS A 348 73.68 66.57 -80.74
N MET A 349 73.78 67.03 -81.99
CA MET A 349 73.23 68.29 -82.49
C MET A 349 71.71 68.25 -82.71
N THR A 350 71.10 67.11 -83.07
CA THR A 350 69.66 67.07 -83.35
C THR A 350 68.82 67.08 -82.07
N LEU A 351 69.32 66.46 -80.98
CA LEU A 351 68.65 66.41 -79.68
C LEU A 351 68.52 67.81 -79.03
N LEU A 352 69.54 68.66 -79.20
CA LEU A 352 69.48 70.05 -78.74
C LEU A 352 68.52 70.89 -79.57
N TYR A 353 68.46 70.65 -80.88
CA TYR A 353 67.59 71.39 -81.79
C TYR A 353 66.11 71.03 -81.58
N ASP A 354 65.80 69.74 -81.39
CA ASP A 354 64.45 69.27 -81.10
C ASP A 354 63.98 69.66 -79.70
N TYR A 355 64.83 69.64 -78.68
CA TYR A 355 64.47 70.11 -77.34
C TYR A 355 64.17 71.63 -77.31
N LEU A 356 64.94 72.43 -78.06
CA LEU A 356 64.70 73.87 -78.19
C LEU A 356 63.44 74.20 -79.00
N THR A 357 62.93 73.26 -79.80
CA THR A 357 61.74 73.46 -80.64
C THR A 357 60.54 72.62 -80.20
N SER A 358 60.66 71.82 -79.13
CA SER A 358 59.58 70.97 -78.64
C SER A 358 58.51 71.74 -77.87
N SER A 359 57.29 71.20 -77.89
CA SER A 359 56.16 71.71 -77.13
C SER A 359 56.35 71.61 -75.61
N GLU A 360 57.20 70.70 -75.11
CA GLU A 360 57.53 70.60 -73.68
C GLU A 360 58.34 71.80 -73.18
N PHE A 361 59.33 72.28 -73.94
CA PHE A 361 60.02 73.53 -73.60
C PHE A 361 59.06 74.73 -73.66
N GLY A 362 58.14 74.73 -74.63
CA GLY A 362 57.07 75.71 -74.73
C GLY A 362 56.10 75.70 -73.55
N GLU A 363 55.73 74.53 -73.02
CA GLU A 363 54.88 74.38 -71.84
C GLU A 363 55.60 74.73 -70.54
N GLN A 364 56.87 74.34 -70.37
CA GLN A 364 57.68 74.81 -69.23
C GLN A 364 57.90 76.33 -69.26
N TRP A 365 58.10 76.91 -70.44
CA TRP A 365 58.18 78.37 -70.61
C TRP A 365 56.84 79.06 -70.32
N LYS A 366 55.71 78.45 -70.71
CA LYS A 366 54.37 78.92 -70.33
C LYS A 366 54.14 78.83 -68.82
N ALA A 367 54.53 77.74 -68.16
CA ALA A 367 54.41 77.59 -66.72
C ALA A 367 55.24 78.63 -65.94
N ILE A 368 56.46 78.94 -66.41
CA ILE A 368 57.29 80.01 -65.84
C ILE A 368 56.65 81.39 -66.06
N LYS A 369 56.09 81.65 -67.26
CA LYS A 369 55.37 82.90 -67.57
C LYS A 369 54.09 83.06 -66.75
N GLU A 370 53.34 81.99 -66.53
CA GLU A 370 52.13 81.95 -65.69
C GLU A 370 52.47 82.17 -64.22
N GLY A 371 53.57 81.59 -63.71
CA GLY A 371 54.09 81.89 -62.37
C GLY A 371 54.49 83.35 -62.19
N PHE A 372 55.14 83.97 -63.19
CA PHE A 372 55.48 85.40 -63.17
C PHE A 372 54.25 86.31 -63.29
N LEU A 373 53.24 85.92 -64.07
CA LEU A 373 51.96 86.64 -64.16
C LEU A 373 51.19 86.56 -62.85
N ALA A 374 51.10 85.38 -62.21
CA ALA A 374 50.47 85.20 -60.91
C ALA A 374 51.16 86.02 -59.80
N MET A 375 52.51 86.06 -59.80
CA MET A 375 53.29 86.88 -58.87
C MET A 375 53.12 88.39 -59.11
N ARG A 376 53.03 88.84 -60.37
CA ARG A 376 52.72 90.24 -60.68
C ARG A 376 51.28 90.60 -60.29
N GLN A 377 50.34 89.69 -60.49
CA GLN A 377 48.95 89.91 -60.12
C GLN A 377 48.81 89.99 -58.60
N SER A 378 49.45 89.11 -57.82
CA SER A 378 49.45 89.21 -56.35
C SER A 378 50.05 90.53 -55.85
N ILE A 379 51.12 91.03 -56.48
CA ILE A 379 51.72 92.34 -56.14
C ILE A 379 50.77 93.52 -56.47
N ILE A 380 49.90 93.38 -57.48
CA ILE A 380 48.89 94.40 -57.83
C ILE A 380 47.69 94.31 -56.91
N THR A 381 47.25 93.12 -56.50
CA THR A 381 46.15 92.93 -55.53
C THR A 381 46.54 93.28 -54.10
N GLU A 382 47.82 93.22 -53.73
CA GLU A 382 48.33 93.73 -52.44
C GLU A 382 48.54 95.25 -52.41
N ARG A 383 48.42 95.93 -53.55
CA ARG A 383 48.57 97.40 -53.69
C ARG A 383 47.28 98.15 -54.06
N ALA A 384 46.15 97.45 -54.15
CA ALA A 384 44.79 97.99 -54.27
C ALA A 384 44.03 97.70 -52.98
#